data_AF-A0A7X7PUJ5-F1
#
_entry.id   AF-A0A7X7PUJ5-F1
#
_cell.length_a   1.000
_cell.length_b   1.000
_cell.length_c   1.000
_cell.angle_alpha   90.00
_cell.angle_beta   90.00
_cell.angle_gamma   90.00
#
_symmetry.space_group_name_H-M   'P 1'
#
loop_
_entity.id
_entity.type
_entity.pdbx_description
1 polymer ?
#
loop_
_entity_poly.entity_id
_entity_poly.type
_entity_poly.pdbx_seq_one_letter_code
_entity_poly.pdbx_strand_id
1 'polypeptide(L)'
;MTLLERSAQLKYADLKAEPKDPLWSAVMEQSLRQGIAAHPLGRRFTLTSVDCRTLYCELKAEYPMSAAEAHGGDAFRNVVDEVAEGLDLWIGESGSGSMEAPGFLEAHAILRRFKPGDTCPPGFQEDCWNR
;
A
#
# COMPACT_ATOMS: atom_id res chain seq x y z
N MET A 1 12.20 -20.73 -8.26
CA MET A 1 10.90 -20.04 -8.37
C MET A 1 9.80 -21.02 -8.01
N THR A 2 9.22 -20.85 -6.83
CA THR A 2 8.16 -21.67 -6.24
C THR A 2 6.80 -21.27 -6.80
N LEU A 3 5.78 -22.13 -6.63
CA LEU A 3 4.40 -21.82 -7.02
C LEU A 3 3.86 -20.56 -6.31
N LEU A 4 4.25 -20.36 -5.04
CA LEU A 4 3.88 -19.18 -4.24
C LEU A 4 4.47 -17.88 -4.81
N GLU A 5 5.75 -17.88 -5.19
CA GLU A 5 6.39 -16.71 -5.81
C GLU A 5 5.73 -16.34 -7.15
N ARG A 6 5.33 -17.35 -7.93
CA ARG A 6 4.66 -17.15 -9.23
C ARG A 6 3.25 -16.61 -9.07
N SER A 7 2.49 -17.09 -8.08
CA SER A 7 1.16 -16.57 -7.76
C SER A 7 1.21 -15.12 -7.24
N ALA A 8 2.20 -14.79 -6.39
CA ALA A 8 2.40 -13.42 -5.92
C ALA A 8 2.74 -12.46 -7.07
N GLN A 9 3.60 -12.88 -8.01
CA GLN A 9 3.93 -12.09 -9.20
C GLN A 9 2.74 -11.86 -10.12
N LEU A 10 1.89 -12.87 -10.32
CA LEU A 10 0.66 -12.74 -11.12
C LEU A 10 -0.31 -11.76 -10.45
N LYS A 11 -0.56 -11.91 -9.15
CA LYS A 11 -1.38 -10.96 -8.37
C LYS A 11 -0.86 -9.53 -8.51
N TYR A 12 0.46 -9.35 -8.44
CA TYR A 12 1.10 -8.05 -8.54
C TYR A 12 1.05 -7.43 -9.96
N ALA A 13 1.15 -8.27 -10.99
CA ALA A 13 0.98 -7.84 -12.37
C ALA A 13 -0.47 -7.42 -12.66
N ASP A 14 -1.45 -8.16 -12.13
CA ASP A 14 -2.87 -7.87 -12.27
C ASP A 14 -3.27 -6.58 -11.55
N LEU A 15 -2.63 -6.29 -10.41
CA LEU A 15 -2.73 -4.99 -9.74
C LEU A 15 -2.22 -3.88 -10.68
N LYS A 16 -0.97 -3.97 -11.16
CA LYS A 16 -0.38 -2.93 -12.02
C LYS A 16 -1.12 -2.68 -13.34
N ALA A 17 -1.81 -3.69 -13.86
CA ALA A 17 -2.62 -3.60 -15.07
C ALA A 17 -3.95 -2.85 -14.86
N GLU A 18 -4.37 -2.65 -13.60
CA GLU A 18 -5.59 -1.89 -13.29
C GLU A 18 -5.47 -0.44 -13.77
N PRO A 19 -6.49 0.10 -14.47
CA PRO A 19 -6.44 1.47 -14.94
C PRO A 19 -6.46 2.44 -13.76
N LYS A 20 -5.88 3.63 -13.98
CA LYS A 20 -5.94 4.73 -13.01
C LYS A 20 -7.25 5.49 -13.17
N ASP A 21 -7.86 5.85 -12.04
CA ASP A 21 -8.91 6.87 -11.98
C ASP A 21 -8.19 8.23 -11.84
N PRO A 22 -8.05 9.04 -12.90
CA PRO A 22 -7.17 10.22 -12.87
C PRO A 22 -7.62 11.28 -11.87
N LEU A 23 -8.91 11.34 -11.51
CA LEU A 23 -9.44 12.31 -10.55
C LEU A 23 -9.21 11.84 -9.11
N TRP A 24 -9.35 10.55 -8.85
CA TRP A 24 -9.15 9.98 -7.52
C TRP A 24 -7.68 9.70 -7.22
N SER A 25 -6.98 9.01 -8.12
CA SER A 25 -5.61 8.52 -7.91
C SER A 25 -4.64 9.63 -7.53
N ALA A 26 -4.63 10.75 -8.26
CA ALA A 26 -3.69 11.84 -8.00
C ALA A 26 -3.94 12.52 -6.64
N VAL A 27 -5.22 12.76 -6.31
CA VAL A 27 -5.62 13.34 -5.02
C VAL A 27 -5.26 12.40 -3.87
N MET A 28 -5.49 11.11 -4.05
CA MET A 28 -5.24 10.12 -3.01
C MET A 28 -3.75 9.86 -2.80
N GLU A 29 -2.96 9.77 -3.89
CA GLU A 29 -1.50 9.67 -3.81
C GLU A 29 -0.91 10.86 -3.03
N GLN A 30 -1.38 12.08 -3.29
CA GLN A 30 -0.94 13.27 -2.56
C GLN A 30 -1.37 13.23 -1.09
N SER A 31 -2.62 12.87 -0.82
CA SER A 31 -3.18 12.82 0.54
C SER A 31 -2.45 11.80 1.40
N LEU A 32 -2.15 10.61 0.86
CA LEU A 32 -1.36 9.58 1.53
C LEU A 32 0.07 10.04 1.83
N ARG A 33 0.74 10.67 0.86
CA ARG A 33 2.09 11.22 1.08
C ARG A 33 2.11 12.27 2.19
N GLN A 34 1.13 13.16 2.18
CA GLN A 34 1.02 14.23 3.19
C GLN A 34 0.66 13.66 4.57
N GLY A 35 -0.33 12.76 4.64
CA GLY A 35 -0.77 12.13 5.89
C GLY A 35 0.36 11.35 6.55
N ILE A 36 1.08 10.52 5.80
CA ILE A 36 2.22 9.76 6.31
C ILE A 36 3.35 10.71 6.74
N ALA A 37 3.69 11.73 5.96
CA ALA A 37 4.74 12.69 6.35
C ALA A 37 4.37 13.52 7.60
N ALA A 38 3.08 13.79 7.80
CA ALA A 38 2.56 14.51 8.97
C ALA A 38 2.45 13.61 10.22
N HIS A 39 2.34 12.29 10.04
CA HIS A 39 2.21 11.35 11.14
C HIS A 39 3.46 11.35 12.03
N PRO A 40 3.34 11.36 13.39
CA PRO A 40 4.49 11.42 14.30
C PRO A 40 5.53 10.31 14.06
N LEU A 41 5.06 9.12 13.70
CA LEU A 41 5.91 7.97 13.36
C LEU A 41 6.25 7.86 11.88
N GLY A 42 5.55 8.59 11.00
CA GLY A 42 5.72 8.47 9.56
C GLY A 42 7.07 8.98 9.04
N ARG A 43 7.72 9.91 9.77
CA ARG A 43 9.07 10.41 9.47
C ARG A 43 10.17 9.34 9.55
N ARG A 44 9.88 8.18 10.13
CA ARG A 44 10.81 7.03 10.20
C ARG A 44 10.86 6.24 8.89
N PHE A 45 9.91 6.51 7.98
CA PHE A 45 9.74 5.81 6.72
C PHE A 45 9.95 6.78 5.57
N THR A 46 10.82 6.41 4.63
CA THR A 46 10.97 7.13 3.38
C THR A 46 10.06 6.48 2.35
N LEU A 47 8.96 7.13 1.98
CA LEU A 47 8.08 6.63 0.92
C LEU A 47 8.81 6.65 -0.42
N THR A 48 9.02 5.47 -1.01
CA THR A 48 9.65 5.30 -2.32
C THR A 48 8.62 5.24 -3.44
N SER A 49 7.42 4.75 -3.15
CA SER A 49 6.31 4.70 -4.11
C SER A 49 4.97 4.90 -3.42
N VAL A 50 4.07 5.60 -4.11
CA VAL A 50 2.63 5.62 -3.83
C VAL A 50 1.96 5.57 -5.19
N ASP A 51 1.30 4.47 -5.52
CA ASP A 51 0.62 4.23 -6.80
C ASP A 51 -0.84 3.89 -6.54
N CYS A 52 -1.74 4.86 -6.77
CA CYS A 52 -3.18 4.64 -6.66
C CYS A 52 -3.78 4.31 -8.02
N ARG A 53 -4.53 3.21 -8.09
CA ARG A 53 -5.33 2.77 -9.24
C ARG A 53 -6.79 3.10 -9.03
N THR A 54 -7.72 2.38 -9.64
CA THR A 54 -9.15 2.67 -9.49
C THR A 54 -9.71 2.12 -8.17
N LEU A 55 -9.26 0.94 -7.76
CA LEU A 55 -9.75 0.16 -6.64
C LEU A 55 -8.81 0.15 -5.44
N TYR A 56 -7.52 0.45 -5.63
CA TYR A 56 -6.52 0.33 -4.56
C TYR A 56 -5.39 1.36 -4.67
N CYS A 57 -4.63 1.53 -3.60
CA CYS A 57 -3.35 2.23 -3.56
C CYS A 57 -2.27 1.29 -3.06
N GLU A 58 -1.15 1.23 -3.76
CA GLU A 58 0.06 0.55 -3.30
C GLU A 58 1.03 1.58 -2.73
N LEU A 59 1.53 1.31 -1.53
CA LEU A 59 2.55 2.10 -0.86
C LEU A 59 3.80 1.25 -0.67
N LYS A 60 4.95 1.86 -0.95
CA LYS A 60 6.26 1.31 -0.62
C LYS A 60 7.06 2.33 0.16
N ALA A 61 7.78 1.85 1.16
CA ALA A 61 8.66 2.66 1.96
C ALA A 61 9.94 1.92 2.30
N GLU A 62 10.97 2.68 2.61
CA GLU A 62 12.22 2.18 3.15
C GLU A 62 12.43 2.70 4.57
N TYR A 63 13.05 1.88 5.41
CA TYR A 63 13.45 2.26 6.77
C TYR A 63 14.75 1.57 7.18
N PRO A 64 15.55 2.16 8.09
CA PRO A 64 16.81 1.57 8.53
C PRO A 64 16.61 0.21 9.21
N MET A 65 17.53 -0.75 9.00
CA MET A 65 17.51 -2.06 9.68
C MET A 65 17.58 -1.95 11.21
N SER A 66 18.21 -0.90 11.76
CA SER A 66 18.20 -0.63 13.20
C SER A 66 16.80 -0.28 13.73
N ALA A 67 15.87 0.16 12.87
CA ALA A 67 14.46 0.32 13.22
C ALA A 67 13.67 -1.00 13.07
N ALA A 68 14.22 -2.01 12.39
CA ALA A 68 13.61 -3.33 12.23
C ALA A 68 13.64 -4.16 13.51
N GLU A 69 14.69 -4.01 14.31
CA GLU A 69 14.78 -4.59 15.67
C GLU A 69 13.61 -4.16 16.57
N ALA A 70 12.90 -3.09 16.19
CA ALA A 70 11.78 -2.49 16.91
C ALA A 70 10.40 -2.61 16.19
N HIS A 71 10.19 -3.64 15.37
CA HIS A 71 8.91 -3.88 14.66
C HIS A 71 8.59 -2.86 13.54
N GLY A 72 9.60 -2.46 12.75
CA GLY A 72 9.43 -1.44 11.69
C GLY A 72 8.32 -1.73 10.66
N GLY A 73 8.10 -2.99 10.28
CA GLY A 73 6.99 -3.39 9.40
C GLY A 73 5.61 -3.18 10.03
N ASP A 74 5.42 -3.60 11.28
CA ASP A 74 4.18 -3.39 12.03
C ASP A 74 3.94 -1.90 12.30
N ALA A 75 5.00 -1.16 12.58
CA ALA A 75 4.95 0.29 12.75
C ALA A 75 4.52 0.99 11.45
N PHE A 76 5.04 0.57 10.29
CA PHE A 76 4.60 1.10 9.00
C PHE A 76 3.12 0.79 8.75
N ARG A 77 2.70 -0.45 9.01
CA ARG A 77 1.30 -0.87 8.91
C ARG A 77 0.39 0.05 9.74
N ASN A 78 0.72 0.29 11.01
CA ASN A 78 -0.09 1.12 11.89
C ASN A 78 -0.18 2.58 11.41
N VAL A 79 0.95 3.17 10.98
CA VAL A 79 0.93 4.53 10.40
C VAL A 79 0.02 4.59 9.18
N VAL A 80 0.13 3.61 8.29
CA VAL A 80 -0.68 3.56 7.07
C VAL A 80 -2.16 3.35 7.40
N ASP A 81 -2.50 2.51 8.38
CA ASP A 81 -3.88 2.24 8.79
C ASP A 81 -4.55 3.48 9.40
N GLU A 82 -3.86 4.19 10.31
CA GLU A 82 -4.37 5.44 10.91
C GLU A 82 -4.59 6.55 9.87
N VAL A 83 -3.68 6.67 8.89
CA VAL A 83 -3.84 7.64 7.80
C VAL A 83 -4.96 7.21 6.84
N ALA A 84 -5.08 5.91 6.55
CA ALA A 84 -6.10 5.35 5.68
C ALA A 84 -7.51 5.56 6.21
N GLU A 85 -7.71 5.44 7.53
CA GLU A 85 -9.00 5.67 8.19
C GLU A 85 -9.53 7.09 7.91
N GLY A 86 -8.66 8.10 7.96
CA GLY A 86 -9.03 9.49 7.64
C GLY A 86 -9.31 9.77 6.15
N LEU A 87 -9.03 8.82 5.27
CA LEU A 87 -9.17 8.93 3.81
C LEU A 87 -10.22 7.96 3.24
N ASP A 88 -11.01 7.32 4.10
CA ASP A 88 -11.99 6.27 3.74
C ASP A 88 -11.36 5.10 2.96
N LEU A 89 -10.10 4.77 3.27
CA LEU A 89 -9.40 3.60 2.76
C LEU A 89 -9.30 2.52 3.84
N TRP A 90 -8.99 1.30 3.45
CA TRP A 90 -8.67 0.23 4.40
C TRP A 90 -7.50 -0.58 3.93
N ILE A 91 -6.81 -1.14 4.92
CA ILE A 91 -5.69 -2.03 4.68
C ILE A 91 -6.18 -3.39 4.18
N GLY A 92 -5.79 -3.73 2.95
CA GLY A 92 -6.01 -5.04 2.37
C GLY A 92 -4.85 -5.98 2.69
N GLU A 93 -3.62 -5.53 2.45
CA GLU A 93 -2.40 -6.32 2.64
C GLU A 93 -1.26 -5.41 3.14
N SER A 94 -0.35 -5.95 3.95
CA SER A 94 0.86 -5.25 4.36
C SER A 94 1.96 -6.23 4.71
N GLY A 95 3.21 -5.84 4.52
CA GLY A 95 4.34 -6.64 4.96
C GLY A 95 5.66 -5.88 4.88
N SER A 96 6.74 -6.58 5.24
CA SER A 96 8.10 -6.07 5.18
C SER A 96 9.06 -7.11 4.62
N GLY A 97 10.08 -6.66 3.91
CA GLY A 97 11.11 -7.50 3.32
C GLY A 97 12.50 -6.88 3.43
N SER A 98 13.53 -7.71 3.31
CA SER A 98 14.91 -7.21 3.21
C SER A 98 15.17 -6.66 1.82
N MET A 99 15.80 -5.49 1.75
CA MET A 99 16.34 -5.00 0.49
C MET A 99 17.69 -5.65 0.18
N GLU A 100 18.10 -5.54 -1.09
CA GLU A 100 19.46 -5.90 -1.53
C GLU A 100 20.53 -4.92 -1.02
N ALA A 101 20.12 -3.69 -0.65
CA ALA A 101 21.03 -2.67 -0.11
C ALA A 101 21.33 -2.92 1.38
N PRO A 102 22.62 -2.99 1.79
CA PRO A 102 22.98 -3.20 3.18
C PRO A 102 22.56 -1.98 4.03
N GLY A 103 21.71 -2.22 5.03
CA GLY A 103 21.33 -1.23 6.06
C GLY A 103 19.86 -0.84 6.08
N PHE A 104 19.04 -1.27 5.10
CA PHE A 104 17.66 -0.83 4.95
C PHE A 104 16.71 -2.01 4.69
N LEU A 105 15.47 -1.87 5.13
CA LEU A 105 14.37 -2.79 4.82
C LEU A 105 13.28 -2.06 4.03
N GLU A 106 12.56 -2.82 3.21
CA GLU A 106 11.36 -2.36 2.51
C GLU A 106 10.12 -2.70 3.34
N ALA A 107 9.19 -1.77 3.43
CA ALA A 107 7.82 -2.01 3.87
C ALA A 107 6.86 -1.74 2.71
N HIS A 108 5.80 -2.53 2.62
CA HIS A 108 4.75 -2.36 1.62
C HIS A 108 3.36 -2.43 2.26
N ALA A 109 2.41 -1.71 1.68
CA ALA A 109 1.00 -1.77 2.05
C ALA A 109 0.10 -1.59 0.83
N ILE A 110 -1.01 -2.32 0.80
CA ILE A 110 -2.08 -2.17 -0.17
C ILE A 110 -3.30 -1.68 0.58
N LEU A 111 -3.77 -0.50 0.22
CA LEU A 111 -5.02 0.09 0.69
C LEU A 111 -6.09 -0.12 -0.38
N ARG A 112 -7.32 -0.51 -0.03
CA ARG A 112 -8.42 -0.55 -1.02
C ARG A 112 -9.47 0.55 -0.79
N ARG A 113 -10.20 0.84 -1.86
CA ARG A 113 -11.18 1.91 -2.02
C ARG A 113 -12.65 1.47 -1.91
N PHE A 114 -13.01 0.21 -2.21
CA PHE A 114 -14.38 -0.39 -2.01
C PHE A 114 -14.50 -1.62 -1.05
N LYS A 115 -15.22 -1.48 0.08
CA LYS A 115 -15.39 -2.50 1.13
C LYS A 115 -16.40 -3.53 0.64
N PRO A 116 -16.40 -4.76 1.19
CA PRO A 116 -17.48 -5.69 0.93
C PRO A 116 -18.84 -5.04 1.21
N GLY A 117 -19.67 -4.90 0.17
CA GLY A 117 -20.98 -4.25 0.22
C GLY A 117 -21.04 -2.83 -0.41
N ASP A 118 -19.91 -2.19 -0.70
CA ASP A 118 -19.87 -0.90 -1.40
C ASP A 118 -20.26 -1.04 -2.87
N THR A 119 -20.93 -0.03 -3.44
CA THR A 119 -21.27 -0.07 -4.88
C THR A 119 -20.00 -0.02 -5.72
N CYS A 120 -19.75 -1.08 -6.51
CA CYS A 120 -18.56 -1.16 -7.35
C CYS A 120 -18.64 -0.23 -8.56
N PRO A 121 -17.50 0.37 -8.95
CA PRO A 121 -17.44 1.16 -10.16
C PRO A 121 -17.73 0.30 -11.40
N PRO A 122 -18.34 0.88 -12.46
CA PRO A 122 -18.59 0.17 -13.70
C PRO A 122 -17.31 -0.45 -14.27
N GLY A 123 -17.36 -1.74 -14.61
CA GLY A 123 -16.21 -2.47 -15.19
C GLY A 123 -15.34 -3.22 -14.17
N PHE A 124 -15.67 -3.15 -12.88
CA PHE A 124 -14.91 -3.80 -11.80
C PHE A 124 -15.75 -4.73 -10.91
N GLN A 125 -16.96 -5.10 -11.35
CA GLN A 125 -17.94 -5.79 -10.51
C GLN A 125 -17.44 -7.14 -9.96
N GLU A 126 -16.53 -7.82 -10.67
CA GLU A 126 -16.00 -9.13 -10.25
C GLU A 126 -14.81 -9.01 -9.27
N ASP A 127 -14.07 -7.90 -9.33
CA ASP A 127 -12.75 -7.72 -8.68
C ASP A 127 -12.77 -6.79 -7.46
N CYS A 128 -13.78 -5.91 -7.40
CA CYS A 128 -13.91 -4.83 -6.44
C CYS A 128 -13.90 -5.27 -4.96
N TRP A 129 -14.41 -6.47 -4.65
CA TRP A 129 -14.41 -7.00 -3.27
C TRP A 129 -13.53 -8.25 -3.05
N ASN A 130 -13.18 -8.98 -4.12
CA ASN A 130 -12.65 -10.34 -4.04
C ASN A 130 -11.12 -10.46 -4.19
N ARG A 131 -10.39 -9.36 -4.41
CA ARG A 131 -8.93 -9.39 -4.65
C ARG A 131 -8.09 -9.08 -3.42
#